data_AF-A0A3P6TIH4-F1
#
_entry.id   AF-A0A3P6TIH4-F1
#
_cell.length_a   1.000
_cell.length_b   1.000
_cell.length_c   1.000
_cell.angle_alpha   90.00
_cell.angle_beta   90.00
_cell.angle_gamma   90.00
#
_symmetry.space_group_name_H-M   'P 1'
#
loop_
_entity.id
_entity.type
_entity.pdbx_description
1 polymer ?
#
loop_
_entity_poly.entity_id
_entity_poly.type
_entity_poly.pdbx_seq_one_letter_code
_entity_poly.pdbx_strand_id
1 'polypeptide(L)' 'MLARFFLDNYLDLKVDLNRVLFICPANQLDTVPDPLRDRMEMTEVTVYMAEGKMTIAY' A
#
# COMPACT_ATOMS: atom_id res chain seq x y z
N MET A 1 15.08 16.27 -14.11
CA MET A 1 14.27 17.20 -13.30
C MET A 1 13.23 16.35 -12.57
N LEU A 2 13.63 15.71 -11.46
CA LEU A 2 12.77 14.75 -10.76
C LEU A 2 11.86 15.53 -9.80
N ALA A 3 10.54 15.38 -9.94
CA ALA A 3 9.58 15.92 -9.00
C ALA A 3 9.80 15.25 -7.63
N ARG A 4 10.39 15.99 -6.69
CA ARG A 4 10.62 15.56 -5.30
C ARG A 4 9.38 15.72 -4.40
N PHE A 5 8.35 16.38 -4.91
CA PHE A 5 7.19 16.80 -4.12
C PHE A 5 5.91 16.39 -4.84
N PHE A 6 4.94 15.94 -4.05
CA PHE A 6 3.55 15.76 -4.46
C PHE A 6 2.85 17.11 -4.40
N LEU A 7 2.20 17.54 -5.48
CA LEU A 7 1.38 18.76 -5.50
C LEU A 7 -0.08 18.37 -5.27
N ASP A 8 -0.65 18.84 -4.17
CA ASP A 8 -2.07 18.69 -3.92
C ASP A 8 -2.85 19.76 -4.71
N ASN A 9 -3.80 19.33 -5.55
CA ASN A 9 -4.56 20.24 -6.42
C ASN A 9 -5.66 21.03 -5.69
N TYR A 10 -6.02 20.65 -4.46
CA TYR A 10 -7.06 21.33 -3.69
C TYR A 10 -6.47 22.48 -2.87
N LEU A 11 -5.32 22.25 -2.23
CA LEU A 11 -4.62 23.22 -1.39
C LEU A 11 -3.51 23.99 -2.12
N ASP A 12 -3.18 23.59 -3.35
CA ASP A 12 -2.05 24.11 -4.15
C ASP A 12 -0.70 24.08 -3.38
N LEU A 13 -0.52 23.02 -2.59
CA LEU A 13 0.62 22.84 -1.70
C LEU A 13 1.52 21.69 -2.17
N LYS A 14 2.83 21.92 -2.13
CA LYS A 14 3.85 20.89 -2.35
C LYS A 14 4.17 20.17 -1.03
N VAL A 15 4.02 18.85 -1.03
CA VAL A 15 4.26 17.97 0.12
C VAL A 15 5.43 17.03 -0.17
N ASP A 16 6.35 16.91 0.79
CA ASP A 16 7.45 15.93 0.73
C ASP A 16 7.00 14.60 1.35
N LEU A 17 7.07 13.52 0.57
CA LEU A 17 6.69 12.16 0.97
C LEU A 17 7.90 11.24 1.20
N ASN A 18 9.14 11.75 1.18
CA ASN A 18 10.36 10.94 1.25
C ASN A 18 10.51 10.08 2.51
N ARG A 19 9.80 10.41 3.59
CA ARG A 19 9.84 9.66 4.87
C ARG A 19 8.52 8.93 5.17
N VAL A 20 7.68 8.74 4.17
CA VAL A 20 6.39 8.05 4.30
C VAL A 20 6.56 6.61 3.83
N LEU A 21 6.14 5.66 4.68
CA LEU A 21 5.98 4.26 4.28
C LEU A 21 4.58 4.06 3.70
N PHE A 22 4.50 3.53 2.49
CA PHE A 22 3.24 3.18 1.85
C PHE A 22 2.97 1.69 1.99
N ILE A 23 1.74 1.34 2.38
CA ILE A 23 1.25 -0.03 2.42
C ILE A 23 -0.05 -0.09 1.62
N CYS A 24 -0.13 -1.02 0.67
CA CYS A 24 -1.24 -1.12 -0.27
C CYS A 24 -1.89 -2.51 -0.20
N PRO A 25 -2.86 -2.74 0.71
CA PRO A 25 -3.56 -4.02 0.78
C PRO A 25 -4.44 -4.22 -0.46
N ALA A 26 -4.44 -5.43 -1.02
CA ALA A 26 -5.29 -5.82 -2.13
C ALA A 26 -5.82 -7.24 -1.92
N ASN A 27 -7.11 -7.44 -2.19
CA ASN A 27 -7.73 -8.78 -2.15
C ASN A 27 -7.56 -9.54 -3.48
N GLN A 28 -7.41 -8.80 -4.59
CA GLN A 28 -7.26 -9.36 -5.94
C GLN A 28 -6.14 -8.59 -6.65
N LEU A 29 -5.11 -9.29 -7.12
CA LEU A 29 -3.95 -8.67 -7.75
C LEU A 29 -4.22 -8.20 -9.20
N ASP A 30 -5.21 -8.80 -9.86
CA ASP A 30 -5.53 -8.50 -11.27
C ASP A 30 -6.21 -7.14 -11.44
N THR A 31 -6.76 -6.57 -10.36
CA THR A 31 -7.34 -5.23 -10.37
C THR A 31 -6.30 -4.14 -10.16
N VAL A 32 -5.06 -4.50 -9.80
CA VAL A 32 -3.98 -3.53 -9.56
C VAL A 32 -3.25 -3.26 -10.89
N PRO A 33 -3.15 -2.00 -11.35
CA PRO A 33 -2.46 -1.66 -12.58
C PRO A 33 -0.99 -2.10 -12.61
N ASP A 34 -0.55 -2.66 -13.74
CA ASP A 34 0.84 -3.14 -13.93
C ASP A 34 1.92 -2.13 -13.51
N PRO A 35 1.83 -0.83 -13.86
CA PRO A 35 2.88 0.12 -13.48
C PRO A 35 3.01 0.31 -11.96
N LEU A 36 1.96 0.03 -11.19
CA LEU A 36 2.00 0.08 -9.74
C LEU A 36 2.56 -1.23 -9.19
N ARG A 37 2.17 -2.38 -9.76
CA ARG A 37 2.68 -3.70 -9.40
C ARG A 37 4.20 -3.77 -9.51
N ASP A 38 4.76 -3.24 -10.60
CA ASP A 38 6.20 -3.23 -10.85
C ASP A 38 7.02 -2.40 -9.84
N ARG A 39 6.35 -1.52 -9.08
CA ARG A 39 6.99 -0.62 -8.09
C ARG A 39 6.77 -1.06 -6.65
N MET A 40 6.02 -2.14 -6.43
CA MET A 40 5.64 -2.62 -5.11
C MET A 40 6.39 -3.92 -4.77
N GLU A 41 6.71 -4.08 -3.49
CA GLU A 41 7.06 -5.39 -2.95
C GLU A 41 5.77 -6.15 -2.59
N MET A 42 5.62 -7.38 -3.09
CA MET A 42 4.42 -8.18 -2.87
C MET A 42 4.61 -9.17 -1.73
N THR A 43 3.69 -9.14 -0.77
CA THR A 43 3.62 -10.12 0.33
C THR A 43 2.21 -10.71 0.38
N GLU A 44 2.10 -12.03 0.30
CA GLU A 44 0.83 -12.72 0.48
C GLU A 44 0.52 -12.91 1.97
N VAL A 45 -0.71 -12.56 2.36
CA VAL A 45 -1.22 -12.79 3.72
C VAL A 45 -2.31 -13.84 3.65
N THR A 46 -2.04 -15.01 4.22
CA THR A 46 -2.99 -16.12 4.26
C THR A 46 -3.99 -15.95 5.41
N VAL A 47 -5.22 -16.43 5.19
CA VAL A 47 -6.26 -16.44 6.22
C VAL A 47 -5.88 -17.39 7.36
N TYR A 48 -6.21 -17.01 8.59
CA TYR A 48 -6.03 -17.87 9.76
C TYR A 48 -6.95 -19.08 9.74
N MET A 49 -6.41 -20.23 10.16
CA MET A 49 -7.20 -21.41 10.51
C MET A 49 -8.04 -21.13 11.77
N ALA A 50 -9.04 -21.98 12.04
CA ALA A 50 -9.92 -21.81 13.20
C ALA A 50 -9.14 -21.62 14.51
N GLU A 51 -8.10 -22.43 14.74
CA GLU A 51 -7.20 -22.31 15.89
C GLU A 51 -6.52 -20.95 15.96
N GLY A 52 -5.97 -20.46 14.83
CA GLY A 52 -5.35 -19.14 14.75
C GLY A 52 -6.34 -18.00 14.99
N LYS A 53 -7.60 -18.14 14.53
CA LYS A 53 -8.67 -17.18 14.84
C LYS A 53 -8.96 -17.14 16.34
N MET A 54 -8.90 -18.28 17.03
CA MET A 54 -9.06 -18.32 18.49
C MET A 54 -7.90 -17.60 19.19
N THR A 55 -6.65 -17.82 18.77
CA THR A 55 -5.48 -17.13 19.33
C THR A 55 -5.53 -15.60 19.19
N ILE A 56 -6.21 -15.08 18.17
CA ILE A 56 -6.39 -13.62 17.99
C ILE A 56 -7.53 -13.08 18.86
N ALA A 57 -8.56 -13.90 19.11
CA ALA A 57 -9.75 -13.49 19.84
C ALA A 57 -9.57 -13.49 21.37
N TYR A 58 -8.61 -14.26 21.89
CA TYR A 58 -8.25 -14.34 23.31
C TYR A 58 -6.95 -13.58 23.60
#